data_AF-A0A7M2XIB1-F1
#
_entry.id   AF-A0A7M2XIB1-F1
#
_cell.length_a   1.000
_cell.length_b   1.000
_cell.length_c   1.000
_cell.angle_alpha   90.00
_cell.angle_beta   90.00
_cell.angle_gamma   90.00
#
_symmetry.space_group_name_H-M   'P 1'
#
loop_
_entity.id
_entity.type
_entity.pdbx_description
1 polymer ?
#
loop_
_entity_poly.entity_id
_entity_poly.type
_entity_poly.pdbx_seq_one_letter_code
_entity_poly.pdbx_strand_id
1 'polypeptide(L)'
;MAQRAASLTRRISAQAKMNVPVRTGFLGRSIQEDPMVFSGPFRVTTGVTATADYAGAVHDGTRPHVIRARNGQYLKFPGRNGPVFVRSVNHPGTRPRPFLRNAAEQVLRADGLV
;
A
#
# COMPACT_ATOMS: atom_id res chain seq x y z
N MET A 1 7.25 25.79 -10.50
CA MET A 1 6.13 24.90 -10.10
C MET A 1 6.43 23.44 -10.43
N ALA A 2 6.59 23.07 -11.72
CA ALA A 2 6.78 21.68 -12.14
C ALA A 2 7.99 20.95 -11.51
N GLN A 3 9.16 21.58 -11.49
CA GLN A 3 10.36 20.97 -10.89
C GLN A 3 10.20 20.67 -9.39
N ARG A 4 9.51 21.57 -8.64
CA ARG A 4 9.23 21.36 -7.22
C ARG A 4 8.23 20.23 -7.02
N ALA A 5 7.17 20.18 -7.82
CA ALA A 5 6.20 19.07 -7.79
C ALA A 5 6.89 17.72 -8.07
N ALA A 6 7.73 17.66 -9.11
CA ALA A 6 8.50 16.46 -9.44
C ALA A 6 9.43 16.02 -8.29
N SER A 7 10.13 16.98 -7.67
CA SER A 7 11.02 16.72 -6.55
C SER A 7 10.28 16.15 -5.33
N LEU A 8 9.12 16.75 -4.99
CA LEU A 8 8.26 16.27 -3.92
C LEU A 8 7.75 14.85 -4.21
N THR A 9 7.21 14.60 -5.40
CA THR A 9 6.73 13.27 -5.80
C THR A 9 7.82 12.21 -5.67
N ARG A 10 9.03 12.50 -6.16
CA ARG A 10 10.17 11.58 -6.07
C ARG A 10 10.56 11.27 -4.62
N ARG A 11 10.62 12.31 -3.78
CA ARG A 11 10.95 12.14 -2.35
C ARG A 11 9.87 11.37 -1.61
N ILE A 12 8.59 11.62 -1.90
CA ILE A 12 7.47 10.86 -1.34
C ILE A 12 7.54 9.40 -1.78
N SER A 13 7.81 9.13 -3.06
CA SER A 13 7.99 7.77 -3.57
C SER A 13 9.14 7.04 -2.88
N ALA A 14 10.30 7.69 -2.75
CA ALA A 14 11.44 7.13 -2.03
C ALA A 14 11.11 6.85 -0.54
N GLN A 15 10.48 7.80 0.15
CA GLN A 15 10.09 7.63 1.55
C GLN A 15 9.04 6.53 1.71
N ALA A 16 8.08 6.43 0.80
CA ALA A 16 7.07 5.37 0.82
C ALA A 16 7.68 3.98 0.65
N LYS A 17 8.71 3.85 -0.18
CA LYS A 17 9.49 2.60 -0.33
C LYS A 17 10.22 2.20 0.94
N MET A 18 10.63 3.16 1.77
CA MET A 18 11.24 2.90 3.09
C MET A 18 10.20 2.56 4.17
N ASN A 19 9.01 3.16 4.09
CA ASN A 19 7.95 3.00 5.09
C ASN A 19 7.14 1.71 4.93
N VAL A 20 7.26 1.04 3.78
CA VAL A 20 6.46 -0.14 3.45
C VAL A 20 6.86 -1.36 4.28
N PRO A 21 5.91 -2.18 4.76
CA PRO A 21 6.25 -3.46 5.37
C PRO A 21 6.90 -4.41 4.36
N VAL A 22 7.97 -5.09 4.79
CA VAL A 22 8.74 -5.98 3.91
C VAL A 22 8.53 -7.44 4.29
N ARG A 23 8.01 -8.22 3.33
CA ARG A 23 8.09 -9.70 3.35
C ARG A 23 8.97 -10.21 2.21
N THR A 24 8.61 -9.85 0.97
CA THR A 24 9.37 -10.19 -0.25
C THR A 24 9.92 -8.96 -0.98
N GLY A 25 9.58 -7.75 -0.50
CA GLY A 25 9.91 -6.48 -1.16
C GLY A 25 9.02 -6.09 -2.35
N PHE A 26 8.09 -6.96 -2.79
CA PHE A 26 7.25 -6.66 -3.97
C PHE A 26 6.40 -5.40 -3.82
N LEU A 27 5.76 -5.19 -2.66
CA LEU A 27 4.94 -4.00 -2.42
C LEU A 27 5.73 -2.71 -2.61
N GLY A 28 6.94 -2.62 -2.04
CA GLY A 28 7.82 -1.46 -2.23
C GLY A 28 8.23 -1.26 -3.69
N ARG A 29 8.55 -2.34 -4.41
CA ARG A 29 8.89 -2.28 -5.85
C ARG A 29 7.73 -1.84 -6.73
N SER A 30 6.48 -2.09 -6.31
CA SER A 30 5.27 -1.66 -7.02
C SER A 30 4.95 -0.16 -6.86
N ILE A 31 5.68 0.56 -6.01
CA ILE A 31 5.50 2.00 -5.80
C ILE A 31 6.14 2.76 -6.94
N GLN A 32 5.33 3.55 -7.65
CA GLN A 32 5.71 4.34 -8.81
C GLN A 32 5.19 5.77 -8.71
N GLU A 33 5.85 6.68 -9.43
CA GLU A 33 5.46 8.08 -9.55
C GLU A 33 4.45 8.22 -10.70
N ASP A 34 3.37 8.95 -10.46
CA ASP A 34 2.36 9.21 -11.48
C ASP A 34 2.82 10.33 -12.42
N PRO A 35 2.43 10.29 -13.71
CA PRO A 35 2.75 11.35 -14.65
C PRO A 35 2.30 12.73 -14.16
N MET A 36 3.12 13.75 -14.45
CA MET A 36 2.71 15.14 -14.22
C MET A 36 1.69 15.57 -15.27
N VAL A 37 0.51 15.96 -14.80
CA VAL A 37 -0.56 16.52 -15.63
C VAL A 37 -0.64 18.02 -15.39
N PHE A 38 -0.56 18.80 -16.47
CA PHE A 38 -0.67 20.25 -16.44
C PHE A 38 -2.11 20.65 -16.78
N SER A 39 -2.75 21.43 -15.91
CA SER A 39 -4.11 21.93 -16.13
C SER A 39 -4.08 23.45 -16.15
N GLY A 40 -3.73 24.00 -17.33
CA GLY A 40 -3.50 25.43 -17.50
C GLY A 40 -2.15 25.89 -16.94
N PRO A 41 -1.91 27.21 -16.89
CA PRO A 41 -0.58 27.78 -16.62
C PRO A 41 -0.12 27.65 -15.16
N PHE A 42 -1.04 27.45 -14.21
CA PHE A 42 -0.74 27.54 -12.76
C PHE A 42 -1.05 26.26 -11.97
N ARG A 43 -1.46 25.17 -12.62
CA ARG A 43 -1.83 23.93 -11.93
C ARG A 43 -1.06 22.73 -12.48
N VAL A 44 -0.40 22.01 -11.56
CA VAL A 44 0.27 20.74 -11.84
C VAL A 44 -0.26 19.70 -10.86
N THR A 45 -0.66 18.54 -11.39
CA THR A 45 -1.12 17.39 -10.61
C THR A 45 -0.17 16.22 -10.86
N THR A 46 0.23 15.53 -9.80
CA THR A 46 1.09 14.33 -9.81
C THR A 46 0.85 13.58 -8.50
N GLY A 47 1.34 12.36 -8.40
CA GLY A 47 1.07 11.47 -7.28
C GLY A 47 2.05 10.30 -7.19
N VAL A 48 1.83 9.47 -6.19
CA VAL A 48 2.57 8.23 -5.98
C VAL A 48 1.56 7.12 -5.78
N THR A 49 1.66 6.07 -6.60
CA THR A 49 0.74 4.93 -6.60
C THR A 49 1.48 3.65 -6.28
N ALA A 50 0.88 2.77 -5.48
CA ALA A 50 1.34 1.40 -5.27
C ALA A 50 0.46 0.44 -6.06
N THR A 51 1.02 -0.26 -7.04
CA THR A 51 0.24 -1.07 -8.02
C THR A 51 0.03 -2.52 -7.62
N ALA A 52 0.63 -2.99 -6.52
CA ALA A 52 0.38 -4.34 -6.03
C ALA A 52 -1.10 -4.52 -5.65
N ASP A 53 -1.73 -5.62 -6.07
CA ASP A 53 -3.17 -5.90 -5.83
C ASP A 53 -3.59 -5.84 -4.36
N TYR A 54 -2.64 -6.11 -3.45
CA TYR A 54 -2.87 -6.09 -1.99
C TYR A 54 -2.46 -4.76 -1.32
N ALA A 55 -2.02 -3.76 -2.07
CA ALA A 55 -1.52 -2.49 -1.54
C ALA A 55 -2.59 -1.77 -0.69
N GLY A 56 -3.82 -1.69 -1.17
CA GLY A 56 -4.94 -1.08 -0.43
C GLY A 56 -5.23 -1.81 0.88
N ALA A 57 -5.26 -3.15 0.87
CA ALA A 57 -5.47 -3.95 2.08
C ALA A 57 -4.37 -3.75 3.14
N VAL A 58 -3.14 -3.42 2.73
CA VAL A 58 -2.05 -3.05 3.64
C VAL A 58 -2.17 -1.60 4.09
N HIS A 59 -2.50 -0.68 3.17
CA HIS A 59 -2.59 0.75 3.42
C HIS A 59 -3.73 1.10 4.38
N ASP A 60 -4.94 0.69 3.99
CA ASP A 60 -6.20 1.01 4.68
C ASP A 60 -6.60 -0.06 5.70
N GLY A 61 -5.94 -1.22 5.67
CA GLY A 61 -6.34 -2.37 6.46
C GLY A 61 -7.56 -3.07 5.88
N THR A 62 -8.08 -4.05 6.61
CA THR A 62 -9.28 -4.81 6.24
C THR A 62 -10.17 -5.01 7.46
N ARG A 63 -11.48 -4.94 7.25
CA ARG A 63 -12.48 -5.27 8.29
C ARG A 63 -12.50 -6.77 8.59
N PRO A 64 -12.98 -7.18 9.78
CA PRO A 64 -13.27 -8.59 10.06
C PRO A 64 -14.11 -9.22 8.95
N HIS A 65 -13.75 -10.42 8.50
CA HIS A 65 -14.45 -11.12 7.43
C HIS A 65 -14.21 -12.63 7.46
N VAL A 66 -15.16 -13.37 6.90
CA VAL A 66 -15.04 -14.82 6.74
C VAL A 66 -14.27 -15.13 5.46
N ILE A 67 -13.22 -15.92 5.58
CA ILE A 67 -12.53 -16.54 4.45
C ILE A 67 -13.10 -17.94 4.28
N ARG A 68 -13.69 -18.24 3.13
CA ARG A 68 -14.33 -19.54 2.86
C ARG A 68 -13.69 -20.22 1.65
N ALA A 69 -13.66 -21.55 1.67
CA ALA A 69 -13.29 -22.32 0.50
C ALA A 69 -14.28 -22.03 -0.65
N ARG A 70 -13.77 -21.67 -1.83
CA ARG A 70 -14.60 -21.32 -2.99
C ARG A 70 -14.61 -22.41 -4.06
N ASN A 71 -13.42 -22.84 -4.50
CA ASN A 71 -13.26 -23.79 -5.61
C ASN A 71 -12.93 -25.21 -5.13
N GLY A 72 -12.82 -25.43 -3.82
CA GLY A 72 -12.53 -26.73 -3.21
C GLY A 72 -13.36 -26.92 -1.95
N GLN A 73 -13.33 -28.13 -1.39
CA GLN A 73 -14.13 -28.46 -0.21
C GLN A 73 -13.59 -27.83 1.09
N TYR A 74 -12.27 -27.65 1.18
CA TYR A 74 -11.59 -27.18 2.39
C TYR A 74 -10.45 -26.21 2.08
N LEU A 75 -10.22 -25.28 2.99
CA LEU A 75 -8.96 -24.56 3.16
C LEU A 75 -7.98 -25.48 3.86
N LYS A 76 -6.70 -25.45 3.46
CA LYS A 76 -5.63 -26.28 4.04
C LYS A 76 -4.59 -25.39 4.72
N PHE A 77 -4.31 -25.65 6.00
CA PHE A 77 -3.30 -24.95 6.79
C PHE A 77 -2.23 -25.94 7.28
N PRO A 78 -0.98 -25.51 7.44
CA PRO A 78 0.03 -26.30 8.15
C PRO A 78 -0.34 -26.40 9.64
N GLY A 79 -0.21 -27.59 10.22
CA GLY A 79 -0.46 -27.85 11.65
C GLY A 79 0.63 -28.72 12.26
N ARG A 80 0.71 -28.74 13.59
CA ARG A 80 1.77 -29.42 14.35
C ARG A 80 1.81 -30.94 14.13
N ASN A 81 0.65 -31.58 13.96
CA ASN A 81 0.50 -33.02 13.77
C ASN A 81 0.04 -33.38 12.35
N GLY A 82 0.32 -32.50 11.37
CA GLY A 82 -0.16 -32.63 10.00
C GLY A 82 -1.06 -31.47 9.56
N PRO A 83 -1.51 -31.47 8.30
CA PRO A 83 -2.33 -30.40 7.74
C PRO A 83 -3.72 -30.34 8.39
N VAL A 84 -4.20 -29.13 8.66
CA VAL A 84 -5.54 -28.85 9.18
C VAL A 84 -6.44 -28.41 8.03
N PHE A 85 -7.65 -28.97 7.97
CA PHE A 85 -8.65 -28.68 6.94
C PHE A 85 -9.89 -28.04 7.55
N VAL A 86 -10.31 -26.88 7.05
CA VAL A 86 -11.51 -26.17 7.51
C VAL A 86 -12.30 -25.62 6.35
N ARG A 87 -13.62 -25.53 6.48
CA ARG A 87 -14.48 -24.96 5.41
C ARG A 87 -14.37 -23.43 5.35
N SER A 88 -14.13 -22.80 6.50
CA SER A 88 -13.96 -21.35 6.61
C SER A 88 -13.14 -20.94 7.83
N VAL A 89 -12.69 -19.69 7.84
CA VAL A 89 -11.99 -19.03 8.95
C VAL A 89 -12.60 -17.65 9.17
N ASN A 90 -12.85 -17.28 10.43
CA ASN A 90 -13.22 -15.92 10.81
C ASN A 90 -11.94 -15.08 10.95
N HIS A 91 -11.60 -14.30 9.92
CA HIS A 91 -10.43 -13.45 9.95
C HIS A 91 -10.77 -12.14 10.69
N PRO A 92 -9.99 -11.72 11.72
CA PRO A 92 -10.28 -10.50 12.49
C PRO A 92 -10.08 -9.21 11.69
N GLY A 93 -9.54 -9.32 10.47
CA GLY A 93 -9.12 -8.18 9.66
C GLY A 93 -7.65 -7.87 9.86
N THR A 94 -7.19 -6.82 9.19
CA THR A 94 -5.80 -6.33 9.25
C THR A 94 -5.82 -4.88 9.68
N ARG A 95 -4.93 -4.51 10.61
CA ARG A 95 -4.76 -3.10 11.00
C ARG A 95 -4.11 -2.31 9.84
N PRO A 96 -4.55 -1.06 9.58
CA PRO A 96 -3.98 -0.22 8.54
C PRO A 96 -2.49 0.07 8.79
N ARG A 97 -1.72 0.12 7.71
CA ARG A 97 -0.35 0.63 7.67
C ARG A 97 -0.27 1.68 6.55
N PRO A 98 -0.65 2.94 6.82
CA PRO A 98 -0.87 3.95 5.78
C PRO A 98 0.45 4.53 5.21
N PHE A 99 1.25 3.69 4.54
CA PHE A 99 2.63 3.97 4.14
C PHE A 99 2.77 5.16 3.17
N LEU A 100 1.88 5.32 2.18
CA LEU A 100 1.88 6.47 1.25
C LEU A 100 1.54 7.78 1.95
N ARG A 101 0.49 7.80 2.78
CA ARG A 101 0.05 8.97 3.55
C ARG A 101 1.14 9.41 4.51
N ASN A 102 1.70 8.49 5.29
CA ASN A 102 2.77 8.78 6.22
C ASN A 102 4.02 9.32 5.51
N ALA A 103 4.37 8.77 4.33
CA ALA A 103 5.47 9.26 3.52
C ALA A 103 5.22 10.69 3.00
N ALA A 104 4.01 10.96 2.50
CA ALA A 104 3.62 12.27 2.05
C ALA A 104 3.69 13.30 3.19
N GLU A 105 3.06 13.02 4.32
CA GLU A 105 3.09 13.89 5.49
C GLU A 105 4.52 14.16 5.97
N GLN A 106 5.37 13.13 6.04
CA GLN A 106 6.76 13.28 6.46
C GLN A 106 7.57 14.20 5.54
N VAL A 107 7.44 14.02 4.22
CA VAL A 107 8.16 14.85 3.24
C VAL A 107 7.61 16.28 3.23
N LEU A 108 6.29 16.45 3.31
CA LEU A 108 5.66 17.78 3.34
C LEU A 108 6.04 18.57 4.60
N ARG A 109 6.07 17.92 5.78
CA ARG A 109 6.56 18.55 7.01
C ARG A 109 8.02 18.96 6.91
N ALA A 110 8.87 18.12 6.30
CA ALA A 110 10.27 18.44 6.09
C ALA A 110 10.48 19.65 5.15
N ASP A 111 9.53 19.93 4.26
CA ASP A 111 9.52 21.09 3.35
C ASP A 111 8.75 22.30 3.90
N GLY A 112 8.22 22.22 5.13
CA GLY A 112 7.45 23.30 5.76
C GLY A 112 6.10 23.59 5.09
N LEU A 113 5.48 22.59 4.47
CA LEU A 113 4.21 22.73 3.75
C LEU A 113 2.99 22.35 4.60
N VAL A 114 3.19 21.63 5.71
CA VAL A 114 2.19 21.25 6.71
C VAL A 114 2.82 21.12 8.09
#